data_AF-A0A2E3HA90-F1
#
_entry.id   AF-A0A2E3HA90-F1
#
_cell.length_a   1.000
_cell.length_b   1.000
_cell.length_c   1.000
_cell.angle_alpha   90.00
_cell.angle_beta   90.00
_cell.angle_gamma   90.00
#
_symmetry.space_group_name_H-M   'P 1'
#
loop_
_entity.id
_entity.type
_entity.pdbx_description
1 polymer ?
#
loop_
_entity_poly.entity_id
_entity_poly.type
_entity_poly.pdbx_seq_one_letter_code
_entity_poly.pdbx_strand_id
1 'polypeptide(L)'
;MSDSLNAPRSTKVDDPPAKSGEPGRKKGRSVWSRAFRILAGFELATICLLLLFAATYFGTIEQTHVGLYQTLQKYFDMEAIFIIPELKNGKIVPLPLPGTFWVCAVLCVNMTLGGLVRIRKGWKTVGVIIAHFSMIFLMV
;
A
#
# COMPACT_ATOMS: atom_id res chain seq x y z
N MET A 1 -49.28 -67.87 16.34
CA MET A 1 -49.39 -66.47 16.76
C MET A 1 -48.02 -66.08 17.32
N SER A 2 -47.01 -65.96 16.47
CA SER A 2 -46.69 -64.80 15.62
C SER A 2 -46.09 -63.65 16.44
N ASP A 3 -44.94 -63.19 15.95
CA ASP A 3 -44.35 -61.88 16.16
C ASP A 3 -43.57 -61.64 17.45
N SER A 4 -42.24 -61.76 17.35
CA SER A 4 -41.48 -60.55 16.96
C SER A 4 -40.00 -60.88 16.73
N LEU A 5 -39.69 -61.18 15.46
CA LEU A 5 -38.48 -60.62 14.84
C LEU A 5 -38.53 -59.10 15.03
N ASN A 6 -37.68 -58.53 15.88
CA ASN A 6 -37.05 -57.24 15.60
C ASN A 6 -35.90 -56.97 16.56
N ALA A 7 -34.66 -57.09 16.07
CA ALA A 7 -33.53 -56.42 16.69
C ALA A 7 -33.65 -54.90 16.39
N PRO A 8 -33.07 -54.03 17.21
CA PRO A 8 -31.80 -53.50 16.74
C PRO A 8 -30.71 -53.48 17.80
N ARG A 9 -29.55 -53.99 17.39
CA ARG A 9 -28.23 -53.80 17.97
C ARG A 9 -27.97 -52.31 18.18
N SER A 10 -28.12 -51.81 19.41
CA SER A 10 -27.58 -50.50 19.79
C SER A 10 -26.13 -50.70 20.22
N THR A 11 -25.27 -50.53 19.22
CA THR A 11 -23.85 -50.28 19.38
C THR A 11 -23.65 -49.14 20.37
N LYS A 12 -23.15 -49.42 21.58
CA LYS A 12 -22.31 -48.42 22.26
C LYS A 12 -21.04 -48.31 21.43
N VAL A 13 -21.10 -47.47 20.40
CA VAL A 13 -19.92 -46.89 19.79
C VAL A 13 -19.37 -46.00 20.89
N ASP A 14 -18.22 -46.36 21.43
CA ASP A 14 -17.45 -45.50 22.32
C ASP A 14 -17.33 -44.14 21.65
N ASP A 15 -18.00 -43.13 22.22
CA ASP A 15 -17.84 -41.76 21.76
C ASP A 15 -16.34 -41.44 21.81
N PRO A 16 -15.72 -41.04 20.69
CA PRO A 16 -14.31 -40.65 20.71
C PRO A 16 -14.15 -39.48 21.69
N PRO A 17 -13.13 -39.48 22.55
CA PRO A 17 -12.93 -38.42 23.52
C PRO A 17 -12.85 -37.08 22.77
N ALA A 18 -13.64 -36.12 23.26
CA ALA A 18 -13.67 -34.75 22.78
C ALA A 18 -12.25 -34.28 22.48
N LYS A 19 -11.97 -33.97 21.20
CA LYS A 19 -10.69 -33.40 20.80
C LYS A 19 -10.51 -32.09 21.57
N SER A 20 -9.64 -32.19 22.56
CA SER A 20 -8.98 -31.11 23.29
C SER A 20 -8.72 -29.94 22.37
N GLY A 21 -9.15 -28.75 22.81
CA GLY A 21 -9.05 -27.51 22.07
C GLY A 21 -7.67 -27.33 21.44
N GLU A 22 -7.66 -27.09 20.13
CA GLU A 22 -6.47 -26.58 19.48
C GLU A 22 -6.18 -25.19 20.08
N PRO A 23 -5.02 -24.99 20.74
CA PRO A 23 -4.64 -23.66 21.17
C PRO A 23 -4.36 -22.86 19.90
N GLY A 24 -5.17 -21.81 19.69
CA GLY A 24 -5.12 -20.95 18.53
C GLY A 24 -3.67 -20.62 18.15
N ARG A 25 -3.29 -21.02 16.93
CA ARG A 25 -2.03 -20.66 16.28
C ARG A 25 -1.95 -19.15 16.18
N LYS A 26 -1.40 -18.50 17.22
CA LYS A 26 -0.99 -17.09 17.19
C LYS A 26 0.17 -17.01 16.21
N LYS A 27 -0.15 -16.92 14.92
CA LYS A 27 0.83 -16.70 13.85
C LYS A 27 1.54 -15.41 14.21
N GLY A 28 2.76 -15.51 14.73
CA GLY A 28 3.60 -14.38 15.05
C GLY A 28 3.53 -13.44 13.86
N ARG A 29 2.96 -12.25 14.05
CA ARG A 29 2.77 -11.30 12.97
C ARG A 29 4.16 -10.89 12.51
N SER A 30 4.61 -11.54 11.44
CA SER A 30 5.89 -11.26 10.79
C SER A 30 6.00 -9.76 10.57
N VAL A 31 7.17 -9.19 10.88
CA VAL A 31 7.49 -7.77 10.69
C VAL A 31 7.10 -7.31 9.28
N TRP A 32 7.22 -8.23 8.32
CA TRP A 32 6.75 -8.11 6.94
C TRP A 32 5.25 -7.80 6.86
N SER A 33 4.38 -8.59 7.50
CA SER A 33 2.93 -8.34 7.48
C SER A 33 2.54 -7.00 8.11
N ARG A 34 3.36 -6.47 9.02
CA ARG A 34 3.19 -5.15 9.62
C ARG A 34 3.62 -4.05 8.66
N ALA A 35 4.80 -4.20 8.03
CA ALA A 35 5.30 -3.29 7.01
C ALA A 35 4.33 -3.20 5.81
N PHE A 36 3.82 -4.32 5.31
CA PHE A 36 2.83 -4.34 4.23
C PHE A 36 1.52 -3.64 4.59
N ARG A 37 1.08 -3.72 5.86
CA ARG A 37 -0.11 -2.99 6.31
C ARG A 37 0.10 -1.48 6.38
N ILE A 38 1.30 -1.03 6.75
CA ILE A 38 1.65 0.38 6.80
C ILE A 38 1.85 0.91 5.37
N LEU A 39 2.59 0.19 4.53
CA LEU A 39 2.80 0.53 3.12
C LEU A 39 1.51 0.47 2.30
N ALA A 40 0.51 -0.33 2.65
CA ALA A 40 -0.81 -0.33 2.01
C ALA A 40 -1.83 0.57 2.76
N GLY A 41 -1.36 1.35 3.73
CA GLY A 41 -2.18 2.24 4.53
C GLY A 41 -2.54 3.52 3.76
N PHE A 42 -3.79 3.98 3.93
CA PHE A 42 -4.27 5.23 3.34
C PHE A 42 -3.59 6.47 3.95
N GLU A 43 -3.14 6.36 5.21
CA GLU A 43 -2.41 7.43 5.91
C GLU A 43 -1.10 7.78 5.21
N LEU A 44 -0.31 6.77 4.81
CA LEU A 44 0.94 7.00 4.08
C LEU A 44 0.70 7.66 2.72
N ALA A 45 -0.30 7.21 1.97
CA ALA A 45 -0.72 7.86 0.72
C ALA A 45 -1.10 9.32 0.94
N THR A 46 -1.85 9.61 2.00
CA THR A 46 -2.30 10.98 2.31
C THR A 46 -1.12 11.89 2.64
N ILE A 47 -0.16 11.42 3.44
CA ILE A 47 1.05 12.18 3.74
C ILE A 47 1.87 12.42 2.48
N CYS A 48 2.09 11.40 1.65
CA CYS A 48 2.80 11.54 0.38
C CYS A 48 2.10 12.51 -0.58
N LEU A 49 0.77 12.48 -0.66
CA LEU A 49 -0.01 13.43 -1.49
C LEU A 49 0.10 14.86 -0.99
N LEU A 50 0.09 15.10 0.32
CA LEU A 50 0.29 16.43 0.88
C LEU A 50 1.70 16.96 0.62
N LEU A 51 2.71 16.10 0.76
CA LEU A 51 4.10 16.44 0.42
C LEU A 51 4.25 16.73 -1.07
N LEU A 52 3.67 15.90 -1.94
CA LEU A 52 3.68 16.09 -3.38
C LEU A 52 2.93 17.36 -3.80
N PHE A 53 1.81 17.68 -3.15
CA PHE A 53 1.09 18.93 -3.36
C PHE A 53 1.96 20.14 -3.02
N ALA A 54 2.61 20.13 -1.85
CA ALA A 54 3.52 21.21 -1.45
C ALA A 54 4.68 21.36 -2.44
N ALA A 55 5.35 20.26 -2.80
CA ALA A 55 6.46 20.26 -3.76
C ALA A 55 6.02 20.76 -5.14
N THR A 56 4.86 20.34 -5.63
CA THR A 56 4.31 20.79 -6.92
C THR A 56 3.91 22.26 -6.87
N TYR A 57 3.35 22.73 -5.76
CA TYR A 57 2.98 24.13 -5.58
C TYR A 57 4.20 25.05 -5.60
N PHE A 58 5.23 24.74 -4.78
CA PHE A 58 6.47 25.51 -4.76
C PHE A 58 7.23 25.41 -6.08
N GLY A 59 7.29 24.21 -6.68
CA GLY A 59 7.87 23.99 -8.00
C GLY A 59 7.17 24.83 -9.07
N THR A 60 5.85 24.95 -9.04
CA THR A 60 5.11 25.79 -10.01
C THR A 60 5.47 27.27 -9.88
N ILE A 61 5.63 27.78 -8.65
CA ILE A 61 6.07 29.17 -8.43
C ILE A 61 7.47 29.37 -9.00
N GLU A 62 8.40 28.47 -8.69
CA GLU A 62 9.78 28.53 -9.18
C GLU A 62 9.86 28.37 -10.70
N GLN A 63 9.05 27.49 -11.28
CA GLN A 63 8.92 27.26 -12.72
C GLN A 63 8.53 28.51 -13.51
N THR A 64 7.74 29.42 -12.94
CA THR A 64 7.45 30.72 -13.59
C THR A 64 8.67 31.64 -13.70
N HIS A 65 9.73 31.37 -12.94
CA HIS A 65 10.93 32.20 -12.88
C HIS A 65 12.15 31.56 -13.55
N VAL A 66 12.43 30.29 -13.26
CA VAL A 66 13.62 29.58 -13.76
C VAL A 66 13.31 28.67 -14.96
N GLY A 67 12.03 28.50 -15.27
CA GLY A 67 11.58 27.64 -16.37
C GLY A 67 11.42 26.17 -15.96
N LEU A 68 10.77 25.40 -16.85
CA LEU A 68 10.35 24.02 -16.60
C LEU A 68 11.53 23.08 -16.37
N TYR A 69 12.54 23.12 -17.24
CA TYR A 69 13.66 22.18 -17.18
C TYR A 69 14.49 22.31 -15.89
N GLN A 70 14.80 23.55 -15.48
CA GLN A 70 15.58 23.82 -14.27
C GLN A 70 14.80 23.44 -13.01
N THR A 71 13.49 23.71 -12.98
CA THR A 71 12.62 23.29 -11.87
C THR A 71 12.55 21.77 -11.78
N LEU A 72 12.44 21.07 -12.92
CA LEU A 72 12.39 19.61 -12.93
C LEU A 72 13.69 19.02 -12.36
N GLN A 73 14.85 19.52 -12.78
CA GLN A 73 16.14 19.11 -12.22
C GLN A 73 16.32 19.48 -10.75
N LYS A 74 15.68 20.52 -10.24
CA LYS A 74 15.79 20.87 -8.81
C LYS A 74 14.85 20.04 -7.92
N TYR A 75 13.63 19.78 -8.38
CA TYR A 75 12.58 19.16 -7.56
C TYR A 75 12.47 17.64 -7.75
N PHE A 76 12.78 17.11 -8.94
CA PHE A 76 12.53 15.72 -9.32
C PHE A 76 13.81 14.91 -9.60
N ASP A 77 14.98 15.45 -9.28
CA ASP A 77 16.21 14.68 -9.39
C ASP A 77 16.32 13.61 -8.31
N MET A 78 17.03 12.54 -8.64
CA MET A 78 17.25 11.38 -7.77
C MET A 78 18.16 11.74 -6.58
N GLU A 79 19.10 12.66 -6.83
CA GLU A 79 20.11 13.14 -5.87
C GLU A 79 19.55 14.15 -4.87
N ALA A 80 18.40 14.77 -5.19
CA ALA A 80 17.72 15.73 -4.34
C ALA A 80 16.95 15.03 -3.21
N ILE A 81 17.65 14.61 -2.16
CA ILE A 81 17.01 14.02 -0.95
C ILE A 81 16.26 15.08 -0.15
N PHE A 82 16.77 16.31 -0.14
CA PHE A 82 16.11 17.48 0.45
C PHE A 82 16.18 18.65 -0.52
N ILE A 83 15.03 19.24 -0.82
CA ILE A 83 14.89 20.44 -1.65
C ILE A 83 14.58 21.61 -0.74
N ILE A 84 15.29 22.71 -0.98
CA ILE A 84 14.99 23.99 -0.34
C ILE A 84 14.37 24.89 -1.41
N PRO A 85 13.07 25.21 -1.32
CA PRO A 85 12.42 26.07 -2.29
C PRO A 85 12.95 27.50 -2.14
N GLU A 86 13.36 28.07 -3.27
CA GLU A 86 13.83 29.45 -3.35
C GLU A 86 12.69 30.34 -3.87
N LEU A 87 12.21 31.25 -3.02
CA LEU A 87 11.21 32.22 -3.44
C LEU A 87 11.88 33.44 -4.08
N LYS A 88 11.09 34.13 -4.93
CA LYS A 88 11.49 35.39 -5.55
C LYS A 88 12.02 36.35 -4.48
N ASN A 89 13.23 36.89 -4.73
CA ASN A 89 14.05 37.78 -3.88
C ASN A 89 15.17 37.11 -3.05
N GLY A 90 15.55 35.84 -3.33
CA GLY A 90 16.62 35.17 -2.56
C GLY A 90 16.20 34.84 -1.12
N LYS A 91 14.90 34.93 -0.83
CA LYS A 91 14.34 34.56 0.46
C LYS A 91 14.13 33.06 0.44
N ILE A 92 15.12 32.35 0.96
CA ILE A 92 15.08 30.92 1.18
C ILE A 92 13.90 30.62 2.12
N VAL A 93 12.93 29.83 1.67
CA VAL A 93 11.91 29.30 2.58
C VAL A 93 12.57 28.10 3.26
N PRO A 94 12.79 28.13 4.60
CA PRO A 94 13.49 27.06 5.31
C PRO A 94 12.54 25.88 5.58
N LEU A 95 11.78 25.47 4.56
CA LEU A 95 11.00 24.25 4.59
C LEU A 95 11.77 23.22 3.76
N PRO A 96 12.66 22.41 4.37
CA PRO A 96 13.30 21.32 3.66
C PRO A 96 12.21 20.33 3.25
N LEU A 97 11.88 20.36 1.97
CA LEU A 97 10.95 19.41 1.38
C LEU A 97 11.73 18.12 1.09
N PRO A 98 11.19 16.95 1.45
CA PRO A 98 11.80 15.69 1.04
C PRO A 98 11.78 15.56 -0.48
N GLY A 99 12.77 14.86 -1.02
CA GLY A 99 12.92 14.54 -2.44
C GLY A 99 11.60 14.20 -3.12
N THR A 100 11.12 15.04 -4.03
CA THR A 100 9.83 14.81 -4.71
C THR A 100 9.85 13.50 -5.49
N PHE A 101 10.99 13.15 -6.08
CA PHE A 101 11.21 11.85 -6.72
C PHE A 101 10.92 10.67 -5.77
N TRP A 102 11.51 10.70 -4.57
CA TRP A 102 11.33 9.67 -3.56
C TRP A 102 9.90 9.63 -3.00
N VAL A 103 9.28 10.79 -2.80
CA VAL A 103 7.87 10.87 -2.40
C VAL A 103 6.96 10.23 -3.45
N CYS A 104 7.19 10.52 -4.73
CA CYS A 104 6.48 9.88 -5.85
C CYS A 104 6.72 8.37 -5.88
N ALA A 105 7.96 7.91 -5.73
CA ALA A 105 8.28 6.47 -5.71
C ALA A 105 7.56 5.74 -4.57
N VAL A 106 7.59 6.30 -3.35
CA VAL A 106 6.89 5.74 -2.18
C VAL A 106 5.37 5.74 -2.40
N LEU A 107 4.82 6.82 -2.96
CA LEU A 107 3.39 6.91 -3.29
C LEU A 107 2.98 5.87 -4.35
N CYS A 108 3.78 5.68 -5.40
CA CYS A 108 3.56 4.67 -6.43
C CYS A 108 3.55 3.26 -5.83
N VAL A 109 4.51 2.93 -4.97
CA VAL A 109 4.54 1.63 -4.27
C VAL A 109 3.34 1.48 -3.35
N ASN A 110 2.98 2.51 -2.57
CA ASN A 110 1.82 2.49 -1.68
C ASN A 110 0.52 2.23 -2.44
N MET A 111 0.26 2.96 -3.52
CA MET A 111 -0.94 2.80 -4.34
C MET A 111 -0.97 1.42 -5.01
N THR A 112 0.17 0.91 -5.47
CA THR A 112 0.27 -0.43 -6.07
C THR A 112 -0.04 -1.53 -5.07
N LEU A 113 0.55 -1.48 -3.88
CA LEU A 113 0.30 -2.46 -2.82
C LEU A 113 -1.13 -2.32 -2.26
N GLY A 114 -1.62 -1.10 -2.08
CA GLY A 114 -2.98 -0.81 -1.64
C GLY A 114 -4.03 -1.33 -2.63
N GLY A 115 -3.81 -1.09 -3.93
CA GLY A 115 -4.64 -1.59 -5.02
C GLY A 115 -4.64 -3.12 -5.10
N LEU A 116 -3.47 -3.75 -4.99
CA LEU A 116 -3.34 -5.20 -5.05
C LEU A 116 -3.96 -5.90 -3.83
N VAL A 117 -3.78 -5.36 -2.62
CA VAL A 117 -4.31 -5.94 -1.37
C VAL A 117 -5.83 -5.73 -1.25
N ARG A 118 -6.37 -4.59 -1.70
CA ARG A 118 -7.82 -4.32 -1.66
C ARG A 118 -8.58 -4.88 -2.86
N ILE A 119 -7.89 -5.45 -3.84
CA ILE A 119 -8.54 -6.07 -4.99
C ILE A 119 -9.40 -7.24 -4.50
N ARG A 120 -10.72 -7.15 -4.70
CA ARG A 120 -11.59 -8.31 -4.57
C ARG A 120 -11.27 -9.20 -5.76
N LYS A 121 -10.78 -10.42 -5.52
CA LYS A 121 -10.59 -11.45 -6.55
C LYS A 121 -11.95 -11.79 -7.18
N GLY A 122 -12.32 -11.01 -8.19
CA GLY A 122 -13.50 -11.22 -9.01
C GLY A 122 -13.17 -10.85 -10.45
N TRP A 123 -13.80 -11.52 -11.40
CA TRP A 123 -13.57 -11.32 -12.84
C TRP A 123 -13.90 -9.89 -13.30
N LYS A 124 -14.59 -9.10 -12.46
CA LYS A 124 -14.92 -7.69 -12.71
C LYS A 124 -13.77 -6.73 -12.39
N THR A 125 -12.65 -7.21 -11.82
CA THR A 125 -11.55 -6.36 -11.31
C THR A 125 -10.27 -6.47 -12.14
N VAL A 126 -10.34 -7.16 -13.28
CA VAL A 126 -9.24 -7.32 -14.24
C VAL A 126 -8.72 -5.97 -14.75
N GLY A 127 -9.62 -5.00 -14.99
CA GLY A 127 -9.24 -3.66 -15.42
C GLY A 127 -8.36 -2.91 -14.42
N VAL A 128 -8.57 -3.13 -13.11
CA VAL A 128 -7.74 -2.52 -12.06
C VAL A 128 -6.35 -3.17 -12.02
N ILE A 129 -6.23 -4.47 -12.27
CA ILE A 129 -4.93 -5.16 -12.35
C ILE A 129 -4.15 -4.64 -13.55
N ILE A 130 -4.81 -4.51 -14.71
CA ILE A 130 -4.20 -3.98 -15.93
C ILE A 130 -3.64 -2.58 -15.68
N ALA A 131 -4.43 -1.67 -15.10
CA ALA A 131 -3.97 -0.30 -14.82
C ALA A 131 -2.73 -0.22 -13.92
N HIS A 132 -2.65 -1.07 -12.89
CA HIS A 132 -1.48 -1.11 -12.01
C HIS A 132 -0.25 -1.72 -12.70
N PHE A 133 -0.45 -2.77 -13.50
CA PHE A 133 0.63 -3.36 -14.30
C PHE A 133 1.15 -2.40 -15.38
N SER A 134 0.26 -1.62 -15.99
CA SER A 134 0.63 -0.59 -16.97
C SER A 134 1.55 0.48 -16.39
N MET A 135 1.34 0.88 -15.14
CA MET A 135 2.20 1.87 -14.46
C MET A 135 3.62 1.34 -14.20
N ILE A 136 3.74 0.06 -13.85
CA ILE A 136 5.05 -0.58 -13.67
C ILE A 136 5.77 -0.74 -15.02
N PHE A 137 5.03 -1.12 -16.07
CA PHE A 137 5.59 -1.30 -17.41
C PHE A 137 6.03 0.03 -18.07
N LEU A 138 5.40 1.15 -17.73
CA LEU A 138 5.81 2.48 -18.22
C LEU A 138 7.11 2.99 -17.57
N MET A 139 7.51 2.42 -16.43
CA MET A 139 8.73 2.78 -15.71
C MET A 139 9.98 2.04 -16.25
N VAL A 140 9.82 1.08 -17.18
CA VAL A 140 10.92 0.29 -17.77
C VAL A 140 11.36 0.85 -19.13
#